data_AF-A0AA36BLA9-F1
#
_entry.id   AF-A0AA36BLA9-F1
#
_cell.length_a   1.000
_cell.length_b   1.000
_cell.length_c   1.000
_cell.angle_alpha   90.00
_cell.angle_beta   90.00
_cell.angle_gamma   90.00
#
_symmetry.space_group_name_H-M   'P 1'
#
loop_
_entity.id
_entity.type
_entity.pdbx_description
1 polymer ?
#
loop_
_entity_poly.entity_id
_entity_poly.type
_entity_poly.pdbx_seq_one_letter_code
_entity_poly.pdbx_strand_id
1 'polypeptide(L)'
;MVSQLRRIEFLHHIFSDPSVTGEVILNTAIVSYYETRVFLYSNNKTRPFVPFSCSVAKFGRLIPDFCLVGEKIQESRIKCAKSVQDFKFNKKRVRLLNEVEEFLEGSQGVLYWMVRDQRVQDNWAMLFAQRLALKEKTSLHVCFCVVVPFLEATKRHYDFLLNGLKEVEKECCNLDIQFHLLKGDPSSEVSSLVKELNIGAVVTDFSPLRLPRKWLTDLTENLPKNVGLCQVDTHNIVPCWITSEKQEYGARTIRNKIHSQMCNFLTEFPPVIKHPHEAKTEAKPTDWNTIIGKSDTDEAVKPVDWAKPGTAAGHATLESFCNERLKHFATERNDPTKNSLSNLSPWLRFGHISPQRCILVVKKFQKSHKNSVDAFVEEAVIRSELADNYCYYQKDYDNINGAYEWARNSLKQHAKDKREYIYSRKEFEEGKTHDQLWNAAQIQLVKEGKMHGFLRMYWAKKILEWSTTPSEALEIAIFLNDRYSLDGMDSNGYVGCMWSVCGIHDMGWAERQIFGKIRYMNFNGCKRKFDVNRFIMRYKSK
;
A
#
# COMPACT_ATOMS: atom_id res chain seq x y z
N MET A 1 -8.10 32.36 8.61
CA MET A 1 -8.75 31.95 9.88
C MET A 1 -10.14 31.35 9.62
N VAL A 2 -11.00 31.98 8.81
CA VAL A 2 -12.34 31.46 8.45
C VAL A 2 -12.30 30.10 7.72
N SER A 3 -11.36 29.87 6.79
CA SER A 3 -11.25 28.57 6.10
C SER A 3 -10.76 27.41 6.98
N GLN A 4 -9.95 27.69 8.02
CA GLN A 4 -9.55 26.66 8.99
C GLN A 4 -10.69 26.30 9.93
N LEU A 5 -11.54 27.26 10.31
CA LEU A 5 -12.72 27.01 11.14
C LEU A 5 -13.77 26.16 10.39
N ARG A 6 -14.04 26.45 9.12
CA ARG A 6 -15.01 25.68 8.29
C ARG A 6 -14.58 24.22 8.06
N ARG A 7 -13.28 23.95 7.89
CA ARG A 7 -12.75 22.57 7.81
C ARG A 7 -12.93 21.77 9.10
N ILE A 8 -13.01 22.45 10.24
CA ILE A 8 -13.25 21.81 11.53
C ILE A 8 -14.70 21.34 11.61
N GLU A 9 -15.67 22.09 11.07
CA GLU A 9 -17.10 21.77 11.18
C GLU A 9 -17.52 20.50 10.43
N PHE A 10 -17.02 20.22 9.22
CA PHE A 10 -17.37 18.96 8.53
C PHE A 10 -16.71 17.73 9.16
N LEU A 11 -15.44 17.82 9.56
CA LEU A 11 -14.79 16.70 10.27
C LEU A 11 -15.35 16.54 11.68
N HIS A 12 -15.67 17.63 12.37
CA HIS A 12 -16.38 17.60 13.65
C HIS A 12 -17.78 17.02 13.46
N HIS A 13 -18.48 17.44 12.41
CA HIS A 13 -19.50 16.75 11.62
C HIS A 13 -19.42 15.24 11.78
N ILE A 14 -18.40 14.65 11.20
CA ILE A 14 -18.23 13.20 11.10
C ILE A 14 -17.85 12.55 12.44
N PHE A 15 -17.10 13.25 13.28
CA PHE A 15 -16.51 12.71 14.51
C PHE A 15 -17.24 13.09 15.80
N SER A 16 -18.28 13.91 15.74
CA SER A 16 -19.15 14.26 16.86
C SER A 16 -19.98 13.05 17.28
N ASP A 17 -19.85 12.71 18.55
CA ASP A 17 -20.60 11.66 19.21
C ASP A 17 -21.90 12.27 19.77
N PRO A 18 -23.10 11.81 19.35
CA PRO A 18 -24.35 12.27 19.96
C PRO A 18 -24.41 11.98 21.47
N SER A 19 -23.57 11.07 21.99
CA SER A 19 -23.54 10.71 23.41
C SER A 19 -22.67 11.61 24.30
N VAL A 20 -22.07 12.69 23.76
CA VAL A 20 -21.19 13.60 24.52
C VAL A 20 -21.55 15.09 24.40
N THR A 21 -22.69 15.44 23.78
CA THR A 21 -23.16 16.84 23.72
C THR A 21 -24.28 17.11 24.71
N GLY A 22 -24.00 16.95 26.00
CA GLY A 22 -24.98 17.18 27.05
C GLY A 22 -24.38 17.41 28.43
N GLU A 23 -23.30 18.18 28.56
CA GLU A 23 -22.81 18.53 29.91
C GLU A 23 -21.90 19.77 29.93
N VAL A 24 -22.47 20.97 29.71
CA VAL A 24 -21.94 22.21 30.31
C VAL A 24 -23.13 23.17 30.59
N ILE A 25 -23.30 23.53 31.87
CA ILE A 25 -24.19 24.56 32.47
C ILE A 25 -25.56 24.06 33.00
N LEU A 26 -25.59 23.53 34.23
CA LEU A 26 -26.23 24.14 35.42
C LEU A 26 -26.26 23.15 36.61
N ASN A 27 -25.46 23.46 37.63
CA ASN A 27 -25.61 22.90 38.98
C ASN A 27 -26.84 23.52 39.66
N THR A 28 -27.83 22.74 40.07
CA THR A 28 -28.51 22.86 41.40
C THR A 28 -29.30 21.57 41.71
N ALA A 29 -29.35 21.22 43.00
CA ALA A 29 -29.81 20.00 43.63
C ALA A 29 -31.27 19.55 43.35
N ILE A 30 -31.56 18.25 43.56
CA ILE A 30 -32.46 17.71 44.62
C ILE A 30 -32.67 16.18 44.46
N VAL A 31 -32.23 15.45 45.49
CA VAL A 31 -32.79 14.29 46.23
C VAL A 31 -33.94 13.42 45.63
N SER A 32 -33.78 12.09 45.80
CA SER A 32 -34.73 11.07 46.32
C SER A 32 -35.11 9.85 45.44
N TYR A 33 -34.75 8.66 45.98
CA TYR A 33 -35.48 7.38 46.09
C TYR A 33 -36.15 6.71 44.86
N TYR A 34 -35.82 5.43 44.60
CA TYR A 34 -36.56 4.26 45.09
C TYR A 34 -35.88 2.93 44.72
N GLU A 35 -35.94 1.98 45.65
CA GLU A 35 -35.62 0.56 45.51
C GLU A 35 -36.65 -0.17 44.63
N THR A 36 -36.25 -1.23 43.93
CA THR A 36 -36.97 -2.53 44.00
C THR A 36 -36.11 -3.70 43.48
N ARG A 37 -35.91 -4.70 44.34
CA ARG A 37 -35.60 -6.09 43.97
C ARG A 37 -36.88 -6.90 44.13
N VAL A 38 -37.28 -7.70 43.14
CA VAL A 38 -38.06 -8.94 43.35
C VAL A 38 -37.64 -9.99 42.30
N PHE A 39 -37.73 -11.24 42.73
CA PHE A 39 -37.12 -12.49 42.28
C PHE A 39 -38.02 -13.36 41.35
N LEU A 40 -37.34 -14.22 40.57
CA LEU A 40 -37.59 -15.67 40.30
C LEU A 40 -38.60 -16.26 39.29
N TYR A 41 -38.06 -17.27 38.56
CA TYR A 41 -38.61 -18.53 38.01
C TYR A 41 -39.69 -18.45 36.90
N SER A 42 -39.79 -19.33 35.89
CA SER A 42 -39.42 -20.74 35.72
C SER A 42 -39.39 -21.15 34.23
N ASN A 43 -38.79 -22.31 33.97
CA ASN A 43 -38.71 -23.07 32.73
C ASN A 43 -40.04 -23.32 32.01
N ASN A 44 -40.02 -23.40 30.67
CA ASN A 44 -40.60 -24.57 29.97
C ASN A 44 -40.10 -24.77 28.54
N LYS A 45 -40.02 -26.05 28.18
CA LYS A 45 -39.43 -26.68 26.99
C LYS A 45 -40.39 -26.66 25.79
N THR A 46 -39.86 -26.50 24.57
CA THR A 46 -40.35 -27.20 23.37
C THR A 46 -39.21 -27.50 22.40
N ARG A 47 -39.38 -28.59 21.65
CA ARG A 47 -38.40 -29.44 20.94
C ARG A 47 -38.24 -29.06 19.43
N PRO A 48 -37.31 -29.70 18.69
CA PRO A 48 -36.52 -29.04 17.64
C PRO A 48 -37.07 -29.22 16.22
N PHE A 49 -36.64 -28.33 15.32
CA PHE A 49 -36.82 -28.45 13.87
C PHE A 49 -35.61 -29.15 13.22
N VAL A 50 -35.92 -30.01 12.25
CA VAL A 50 -35.03 -30.92 11.51
C VAL A 50 -34.19 -30.16 10.46
N PRO A 51 -32.88 -30.40 10.32
CA PRO A 51 -32.12 -29.90 9.19
C PRO A 51 -32.14 -30.89 8.02
N PHE A 52 -32.35 -30.38 6.81
CA PHE A 52 -32.17 -31.11 5.56
C PHE A 52 -30.72 -31.58 5.42
N SER A 53 -30.53 -32.90 5.31
CA SER A 53 -29.27 -33.53 4.93
C SER A 53 -29.10 -33.51 3.41
N CYS A 54 -28.01 -32.91 2.91
CA CYS A 54 -27.53 -33.16 1.55
C CYS A 54 -26.20 -33.93 1.63
N SER A 55 -26.14 -35.06 0.93
CA SER A 55 -25.11 -36.08 1.01
C SER A 55 -23.73 -35.58 0.56
N VAL A 56 -22.71 -35.81 1.39
CA VAL A 56 -21.31 -35.65 1.02
C VAL A 56 -20.88 -36.89 0.22
N ALA A 57 -20.82 -36.76 -1.10
CA ALA A 57 -20.12 -37.73 -1.95
C ALA A 57 -18.61 -37.42 -1.92
N LYS A 58 -17.83 -38.40 -1.45
CA LYS A 58 -16.36 -38.38 -1.43
C LYS A 58 -15.82 -38.40 -2.86
N PHE A 59 -15.08 -37.37 -3.25
CA PHE A 59 -14.06 -37.43 -4.29
C PHE A 59 -12.80 -36.66 -3.84
N GLY A 60 -11.64 -37.18 -4.23
CA GLY A 60 -10.38 -37.00 -3.54
C GLY A 60 -9.68 -35.65 -3.73
N ARG A 61 -8.94 -35.28 -2.68
CA ARG A 61 -7.80 -34.35 -2.58
C ARG A 61 -7.70 -33.26 -3.65
N LEU A 62 -8.12 -32.04 -3.32
CA LEU A 62 -7.69 -30.79 -3.96
C LEU A 62 -7.85 -29.60 -2.98
N ILE A 63 -6.76 -28.82 -2.84
CA ILE A 63 -6.60 -27.46 -2.27
C ILE A 63 -6.70 -27.30 -0.72
N PRO A 64 -5.64 -26.86 -0.01
CA PRO A 64 -5.78 -26.37 1.36
C PRO A 64 -6.26 -24.91 1.34
N ASP A 65 -7.57 -24.69 1.33
CA ASP A 65 -8.20 -23.37 1.15
C ASP A 65 -8.43 -22.56 2.46
N PHE A 66 -7.70 -22.86 3.54
CA PHE A 66 -7.79 -22.08 4.78
C PHE A 66 -6.41 -21.63 5.30
N CYS A 67 -6.15 -20.32 5.18
CA CYS A 67 -5.00 -19.63 5.81
C CYS A 67 -5.34 -19.37 7.28
N LEU A 68 -4.65 -20.06 8.20
CA LEU A 68 -4.91 -19.94 9.65
C LEU A 68 -4.64 -18.51 10.16
N VAL A 69 -3.74 -17.78 9.50
CA VAL A 69 -3.52 -16.35 9.78
C VAL A 69 -4.74 -15.51 9.39
N GLY A 70 -5.40 -15.81 8.27
CA GLY A 70 -6.60 -15.08 7.84
C GLY A 70 -7.74 -15.16 8.86
N GLU A 71 -8.01 -16.36 9.38
CA GLU A 71 -9.03 -16.57 10.43
C GLU A 71 -8.67 -15.83 11.73
N LYS A 72 -7.42 -15.98 12.19
CA LYS A 72 -6.93 -15.28 13.40
C LYS A 72 -6.97 -13.76 13.25
N ILE A 73 -6.72 -13.25 12.05
CA ILE A 73 -6.86 -11.83 11.74
C ILE A 73 -8.33 -11.41 11.86
N GLN A 74 -9.24 -12.16 11.27
CA GLN A 74 -10.67 -11.87 11.36
C GLN A 74 -11.18 -11.89 12.81
N GLU A 75 -10.76 -12.87 13.61
CA GLU A 75 -11.06 -12.89 15.05
C GLU A 75 -10.50 -11.66 15.77
N SER A 76 -9.27 -11.23 15.42
CA SER A 76 -8.65 -10.06 16.04
C SER A 76 -9.46 -8.79 15.74
N ARG A 77 -10.01 -8.66 14.53
CA ARG A 77 -10.90 -7.55 14.16
C ARG A 77 -12.19 -7.55 14.99
N ILE A 78 -12.88 -8.69 15.04
CA ILE A 78 -14.15 -8.83 15.79
C ILE A 78 -13.94 -8.58 17.29
N LYS A 79 -12.81 -9.04 17.84
CA LYS A 79 -12.42 -8.77 19.24
C LYS A 79 -12.09 -7.28 19.48
N CYS A 80 -11.62 -6.55 18.46
CA CYS A 80 -11.26 -5.14 18.57
C CYS A 80 -12.49 -4.23 18.70
N ALA A 81 -13.50 -4.44 17.85
CA ALA A 81 -14.77 -3.72 17.90
C ALA A 81 -15.84 -4.46 17.06
N LYS A 82 -17.13 -4.21 17.30
CA LYS A 82 -18.20 -4.79 16.48
C LYS A 82 -18.26 -4.16 15.09
N SER A 83 -18.00 -2.86 15.00
CA SER A 83 -17.92 -2.11 13.74
C SER A 83 -17.01 -0.89 13.90
N VAL A 84 -16.79 -0.16 12.80
CA VAL A 84 -16.06 1.12 12.84
C VAL A 84 -16.76 2.21 13.64
N GLN A 85 -18.08 2.12 13.89
CA GLN A 85 -18.80 3.09 14.72
C GLN A 85 -18.34 3.02 16.18
N ASP A 86 -18.15 1.80 16.69
CA ASP A 86 -17.71 1.51 18.06
C ASP A 86 -16.19 1.65 18.24
N PHE A 87 -15.45 1.83 17.16
CA PHE A 87 -14.00 1.99 17.19
C PHE A 87 -13.60 3.45 17.36
N LYS A 88 -12.64 3.72 18.26
CA LYS A 88 -12.04 5.04 18.44
C LYS A 88 -11.11 5.37 17.26
N PHE A 89 -11.72 5.79 16.15
CA PHE A 89 -11.02 6.12 14.92
C PHE A 89 -10.11 7.34 15.12
N ASN A 90 -8.83 7.22 14.73
CA ASN A 90 -7.88 8.33 14.81
C ASN A 90 -8.05 9.30 13.64
N LYS A 91 -8.78 10.39 13.86
CA LYS A 91 -9.06 11.42 12.85
C LYS A 91 -7.83 12.05 12.20
N LYS A 92 -6.64 11.95 12.81
CA LYS A 92 -5.38 12.44 12.20
C LYS A 92 -4.98 11.69 10.93
N ARG A 93 -5.58 10.53 10.67
CA ARG A 93 -5.45 9.79 9.40
C ARG A 93 -6.15 10.46 8.23
N VAL A 94 -7.07 11.38 8.48
CA VAL A 94 -7.97 11.97 7.48
C VAL A 94 -7.61 13.43 7.27
N ARG A 95 -7.66 13.88 6.02
CA ARG A 95 -7.65 15.30 5.65
C ARG A 95 -8.81 15.60 4.70
N LEU A 96 -9.51 16.70 4.97
CA LEU A 96 -10.50 17.26 4.06
C LEU A 96 -9.79 18.13 3.02
N LEU A 97 -10.10 17.94 1.74
CA LEU A 97 -9.39 18.57 0.62
C LEU A 97 -10.12 19.79 0.04
N ASN A 98 -11.43 19.87 0.19
CA ASN A 98 -12.25 21.00 -0.25
C ASN A 98 -13.01 21.67 0.90
N GLU A 99 -13.56 22.85 0.65
CA GLU A 99 -14.34 23.60 1.63
C GLU A 99 -15.81 23.20 1.53
N VAL A 100 -16.23 22.27 2.39
CA VAL A 100 -17.62 21.86 2.57
C VAL A 100 -17.92 21.93 4.07
N GLU A 101 -19.06 22.49 4.43
CA GLU A 101 -19.46 22.71 5.83
C GLU A 101 -20.26 21.51 6.37
N GLU A 102 -21.20 20.98 5.57
CA GLU A 102 -22.11 19.91 5.98
C GLU A 102 -22.26 18.83 4.90
N PHE A 103 -22.65 17.63 5.34
CA PHE A 103 -23.04 16.57 4.41
C PHE A 103 -24.39 16.93 3.77
N LEU A 104 -24.47 16.86 2.44
CA LEU A 104 -25.66 17.30 1.71
C LEU A 104 -26.87 16.41 2.03
N GLU A 105 -27.95 17.03 2.52
CA GLU A 105 -29.22 16.36 2.75
C GLU A 105 -29.80 15.81 1.43
N GLY A 106 -30.29 14.57 1.45
CA GLY A 106 -30.83 13.90 0.26
C GLY A 106 -29.80 13.21 -0.64
N SER A 107 -28.50 13.22 -0.28
CA SER A 107 -27.49 12.39 -0.95
C SER A 107 -27.77 10.90 -0.79
N GLN A 108 -27.42 10.12 -1.81
CA GLN A 108 -27.78 8.70 -1.91
C GLN A 108 -26.67 7.73 -1.51
N GLY A 109 -25.44 8.24 -1.30
CA GLY A 109 -24.36 7.42 -0.80
C GLY A 109 -23.09 8.18 -0.46
N VAL A 110 -22.13 7.43 0.07
CA VAL A 110 -20.71 7.79 0.18
C VAL A 110 -19.93 6.93 -0.80
N LEU A 111 -18.98 7.53 -1.51
CA LEU A 111 -18.11 6.83 -2.46
C LEU A 111 -16.68 6.73 -1.91
N TYR A 112 -16.14 5.53 -1.78
CA TYR A 112 -14.71 5.31 -1.66
C TYR A 112 -14.08 5.14 -3.05
N TRP A 113 -13.36 6.17 -3.51
CA TRP A 113 -12.48 6.08 -4.66
C TRP A 113 -11.16 5.40 -4.24
N MET A 114 -11.10 4.10 -4.50
CA MET A 114 -9.95 3.24 -4.23
C MET A 114 -8.88 3.42 -5.31
N VAL A 115 -7.62 3.62 -4.89
CA VAL A 115 -6.49 3.80 -5.82
C VAL A 115 -5.32 2.90 -5.41
N ARG A 116 -4.65 3.21 -4.29
CA ARG A 116 -3.43 2.52 -3.85
C ARG A 116 -3.73 1.30 -2.98
N ASP A 117 -4.78 1.36 -2.15
CA ASP A 117 -5.04 0.37 -1.11
C ASP A 117 -6.15 -0.62 -1.49
N GLN A 118 -5.83 -1.55 -2.41
CA GLN A 118 -6.81 -2.42 -3.08
C GLN A 118 -7.21 -3.63 -2.23
N ARG A 119 -7.88 -3.37 -1.11
CA ARG A 119 -8.43 -4.36 -0.17
C ARG A 119 -9.61 -3.76 0.59
N VAL A 120 -10.55 -4.60 1.02
CA VAL A 120 -11.71 -4.16 1.82
C VAL A 120 -11.33 -4.05 3.30
N GLN A 121 -10.76 -5.11 3.88
CA GLN A 121 -10.38 -5.13 5.29
C GLN A 121 -8.99 -4.52 5.53
N ASP A 122 -8.73 -4.11 6.78
CA ASP A 122 -7.50 -3.42 7.18
C ASP A 122 -7.18 -2.20 6.28
N ASN A 123 -8.24 -1.50 5.89
CA ASN A 123 -8.21 -0.33 5.03
C ASN A 123 -8.86 0.85 5.76
N TRP A 124 -8.04 1.83 6.17
CA TRP A 124 -8.53 2.99 6.94
C TRP A 124 -9.44 3.90 6.11
N ALA A 125 -9.24 4.01 4.79
CA ALA A 125 -10.11 4.75 3.89
C ALA A 125 -11.48 4.08 3.76
N MET A 126 -11.52 2.76 3.58
CA MET A 126 -12.74 1.97 3.56
C MET A 126 -13.52 2.06 4.88
N LEU A 127 -12.82 1.91 6.00
CA LEU A 127 -13.40 2.06 7.33
C LEU A 127 -13.96 3.47 7.56
N PHE A 128 -13.23 4.52 7.13
CA PHE A 128 -13.71 5.89 7.24
C PHE A 128 -14.93 6.14 6.35
N ALA A 129 -14.94 5.62 5.11
CA ALA A 129 -16.07 5.71 4.20
C ALA A 129 -17.32 5.01 4.77
N GLN A 130 -17.17 3.80 5.31
CA GLN A 130 -18.28 3.10 5.97
C GLN A 130 -18.76 3.85 7.22
N ARG A 131 -17.85 4.41 8.04
CA ARG A 131 -18.23 5.22 9.20
C ARG A 131 -19.09 6.42 8.79
N LEU A 132 -18.71 7.10 7.72
CA LEU A 132 -19.45 8.23 7.17
C LEU A 132 -20.83 7.78 6.66
N ALA A 133 -20.87 6.73 5.84
CA ALA A 133 -22.12 6.20 5.29
C ALA A 133 -23.12 5.76 6.37
N LEU A 134 -22.61 5.09 7.43
CA LEU A 134 -23.41 4.69 8.59
C LEU A 134 -23.94 5.87 9.40
N LYS A 135 -23.14 6.93 9.56
CA LYS A 135 -23.56 8.14 10.26
C LYS A 135 -24.70 8.85 9.52
N GLU A 136 -24.55 8.96 8.19
CA GLU A 136 -25.51 9.63 7.32
C GLU A 136 -26.66 8.73 6.85
N LYS A 137 -26.71 7.48 7.36
CA LYS A 137 -27.73 6.47 7.03
C LYS A 137 -27.94 6.27 5.52
N THR A 138 -26.84 6.27 4.79
CA THR A 138 -26.83 6.24 3.32
C THR A 138 -26.03 5.05 2.81
N SER A 139 -26.15 4.72 1.52
CA SER A 139 -25.45 3.58 0.93
C SER A 139 -23.93 3.81 0.83
N LEU A 140 -23.16 2.72 0.72
CA LEU A 140 -21.72 2.77 0.52
C LEU A 140 -21.35 2.19 -0.83
N HIS A 141 -20.60 2.97 -1.59
CA HIS A 141 -20.06 2.61 -2.89
C HIS A 141 -18.53 2.61 -2.84
N VAL A 142 -17.92 1.71 -3.60
CA VAL A 142 -16.49 1.66 -3.87
C VAL A 142 -16.30 1.76 -5.37
N CYS A 143 -15.38 2.58 -5.85
CA CYS A 143 -14.98 2.56 -7.25
C CYS A 143 -13.47 2.44 -7.41
N PHE A 144 -13.07 1.83 -8.52
CA PHE A 144 -11.70 1.80 -8.99
C PHE A 144 -11.67 2.21 -10.47
N CYS A 145 -10.79 3.13 -10.85
CA CYS A 145 -10.64 3.55 -12.25
C CYS A 145 -9.37 2.98 -12.86
N VAL A 146 -9.53 2.12 -13.86
CA VAL A 146 -8.44 1.52 -14.63
C VAL A 146 -7.93 2.53 -15.66
N VAL A 147 -6.67 2.94 -15.50
CA VAL A 147 -5.98 3.81 -16.46
C VAL A 147 -5.15 2.94 -17.39
N VAL A 148 -5.30 3.14 -18.71
CA VAL A 148 -4.52 2.41 -19.71
C VAL A 148 -4.11 3.34 -20.87
N PRO A 149 -2.80 3.43 -21.21
CA PRO A 149 -1.66 2.89 -20.47
C PRO A 149 -1.40 3.66 -19.17
N PHE A 150 -0.91 2.96 -18.13
CA PHE A 150 -0.46 3.54 -16.87
C PHE A 150 1.05 3.39 -16.72
N LEU A 151 1.81 4.47 -16.95
CA LEU A 151 3.28 4.46 -16.88
C LEU A 151 3.86 3.28 -17.69
N GLU A 152 4.81 2.54 -17.11
CA GLU A 152 5.44 1.35 -17.69
C GLU A 152 4.67 0.05 -17.36
N ALA A 153 3.40 0.13 -16.93
CA ALA A 153 2.63 -1.04 -16.56
C ALA A 153 2.42 -1.96 -17.77
N THR A 154 2.88 -3.19 -17.60
CA THR A 154 2.79 -4.28 -18.58
C THR A 154 1.67 -5.25 -18.26
N LYS A 155 1.43 -6.25 -19.12
CA LYS A 155 0.42 -7.30 -18.89
C LYS A 155 0.57 -7.98 -17.53
N ARG A 156 1.80 -8.18 -17.06
CA ARG A 156 2.13 -8.67 -15.71
C ARG A 156 1.45 -7.86 -14.60
N HIS A 157 1.52 -6.54 -14.67
CA HIS A 157 0.98 -5.65 -13.64
C HIS A 157 -0.55 -5.64 -13.65
N TYR A 158 -1.13 -5.52 -14.84
CA TYR A 158 -2.58 -5.51 -14.98
C TYR A 158 -3.21 -6.86 -14.60
N ASP A 159 -2.55 -7.98 -14.89
CA ASP A 159 -3.03 -9.29 -14.44
C ASP A 159 -3.08 -9.37 -12.91
N PHE A 160 -2.01 -8.94 -12.22
CA PHE A 160 -1.96 -8.91 -10.77
C PHE A 160 -3.00 -7.94 -10.16
N LEU A 161 -3.17 -6.76 -10.76
CA LEU A 161 -4.17 -5.75 -10.40
C LEU A 161 -5.60 -6.30 -10.51
N LEU A 162 -5.99 -6.72 -11.71
CA LEU A 162 -7.38 -7.06 -12.01
C LEU A 162 -7.83 -8.31 -11.25
N ASN A 163 -6.96 -9.32 -11.12
CA ASN A 163 -7.30 -10.50 -10.35
C ASN A 163 -7.34 -10.22 -8.83
N GLY A 164 -6.64 -9.20 -8.33
CA GLY A 164 -6.83 -8.69 -6.97
C GLY A 164 -8.18 -7.98 -6.79
N LEU A 165 -8.56 -7.13 -7.74
CA LEU A 165 -9.84 -6.41 -7.70
C LEU A 165 -11.06 -7.33 -7.82
N LYS A 166 -10.95 -8.51 -8.46
CA LYS A 166 -12.01 -9.54 -8.41
C LYS A 166 -12.30 -10.01 -6.98
N GLU A 167 -11.28 -10.09 -6.13
CA GLU A 167 -11.46 -10.44 -4.72
C GLU A 167 -12.15 -9.29 -3.95
N VAL A 168 -11.80 -8.04 -4.28
CA VAL A 168 -12.46 -6.84 -3.73
C VAL A 168 -13.94 -6.81 -4.11
N GLU A 169 -14.28 -6.99 -5.39
CA GLU A 169 -15.67 -7.03 -5.86
C GLU A 169 -16.47 -8.10 -5.12
N LYS A 170 -15.92 -9.31 -5.00
CA LYS A 170 -16.55 -10.43 -4.28
C LYS A 170 -16.77 -10.09 -2.80
N GLU A 171 -15.79 -9.50 -2.13
CA GLU A 171 -15.93 -9.14 -0.71
C GLU A 171 -16.92 -8.00 -0.50
N CYS A 172 -16.91 -6.97 -1.36
CA CYS A 172 -17.90 -5.90 -1.35
C CYS A 172 -19.32 -6.46 -1.53
N CYS A 173 -19.53 -7.36 -2.49
CA CYS A 173 -20.82 -8.03 -2.72
C CYS A 173 -21.31 -8.79 -1.47
N ASN A 174 -20.44 -9.54 -0.80
CA ASN A 174 -20.79 -10.25 0.43
C ASN A 174 -21.16 -9.33 1.61
N LEU A 175 -20.72 -8.06 1.56
CA LEU A 175 -20.96 -7.04 2.56
C LEU A 175 -22.08 -6.07 2.16
N ASP A 176 -22.83 -6.34 1.08
CA ASP A 176 -23.86 -5.45 0.51
C ASP A 176 -23.31 -4.03 0.20
N ILE A 177 -22.08 -3.98 -0.29
CA ILE A 177 -21.39 -2.75 -0.71
C ILE A 177 -21.24 -2.78 -2.23
N GLN A 178 -21.59 -1.67 -2.88
CA GLN A 178 -21.55 -1.58 -4.34
C GLN A 178 -20.11 -1.38 -4.83
N PHE A 179 -19.66 -2.16 -5.82
CA PHE A 179 -18.32 -2.00 -6.42
C PHE A 179 -18.44 -1.62 -7.91
N HIS A 180 -17.80 -0.51 -8.28
CA HIS A 180 -17.85 0.06 -9.63
C HIS A 180 -16.45 0.04 -10.26
N LEU A 181 -16.27 -0.74 -11.34
CA LEU A 181 -15.05 -0.70 -12.13
C LEU A 181 -15.20 0.28 -13.30
N LEU A 182 -14.39 1.33 -13.30
CA LEU A 182 -14.36 2.37 -14.33
C LEU A 182 -13.12 2.20 -15.21
N LYS A 183 -13.13 2.78 -16.42
CA LYS A 183 -11.97 2.85 -17.31
C LYS A 183 -11.90 4.24 -17.93
N GLY A 184 -10.77 4.90 -17.82
CA GLY A 184 -10.57 6.22 -18.43
C GLY A 184 -9.74 7.15 -17.56
N ASP A 185 -10.00 8.45 -17.69
CA ASP A 185 -9.38 9.47 -16.83
C ASP A 185 -10.03 9.43 -15.42
N PRO A 186 -9.26 9.17 -14.34
CA PRO A 186 -9.85 9.00 -13.01
C PRO A 186 -10.65 10.21 -12.53
N SER A 187 -10.23 11.43 -12.85
CA SER A 187 -10.93 12.63 -12.39
C SER A 187 -12.31 12.78 -13.04
N SER A 188 -12.40 12.49 -14.34
CA SER A 188 -13.62 12.62 -15.15
C SER A 188 -14.59 11.49 -14.88
N GLU A 189 -14.09 10.24 -14.83
CA GLU A 189 -14.92 9.05 -14.59
C GLU A 189 -15.50 9.05 -13.18
N VAL A 190 -14.69 9.37 -12.16
CA VAL A 190 -15.16 9.44 -10.76
C VAL A 190 -16.14 10.60 -10.56
N SER A 191 -15.88 11.78 -11.15
CA SER A 191 -16.84 12.91 -11.10
C SER A 191 -18.18 12.57 -11.77
N SER A 192 -18.15 11.85 -12.89
CA SER A 192 -19.35 11.40 -13.58
C SER A 192 -20.15 10.42 -12.72
N LEU A 193 -19.49 9.43 -12.11
CA LEU A 193 -20.13 8.49 -11.20
C LEU A 193 -20.74 9.19 -9.97
N VAL A 194 -20.04 10.18 -9.40
CA VAL A 194 -20.54 10.99 -8.27
C VAL A 194 -21.86 11.68 -8.62
N LYS A 195 -21.96 12.24 -9.83
CA LYS A 195 -23.17 12.91 -10.32
C LYS A 195 -24.29 11.91 -10.60
N GLU A 196 -23.98 10.81 -11.28
CA GLU A 196 -24.93 9.74 -11.61
C GLU A 196 -25.59 9.16 -10.37
N LEU A 197 -24.81 8.88 -9.33
CA LEU A 197 -25.27 8.25 -8.10
C LEU A 197 -25.71 9.26 -7.02
N ASN A 198 -25.65 10.56 -7.27
CA ASN A 198 -25.94 11.61 -6.28
C ASN A 198 -25.19 11.39 -4.94
N ILE A 199 -23.88 11.22 -5.02
CA ILE A 199 -22.99 10.98 -3.88
C ILE A 199 -22.79 12.27 -3.07
N GLY A 200 -22.86 12.18 -1.74
CA GLY A 200 -22.68 13.34 -0.84
C GLY A 200 -21.25 13.56 -0.36
N ALA A 201 -20.44 12.50 -0.35
CA ALA A 201 -19.03 12.58 -0.01
C ALA A 201 -18.19 11.52 -0.74
N VAL A 202 -16.99 11.91 -1.13
CA VAL A 202 -15.96 11.04 -1.68
C VAL A 202 -14.83 10.88 -0.65
N VAL A 203 -14.45 9.64 -0.41
CA VAL A 203 -13.26 9.27 0.36
C VAL A 203 -12.25 8.67 -0.61
N THR A 204 -10.96 8.94 -0.45
CA THR A 204 -9.91 8.28 -1.24
C THR A 204 -8.69 7.97 -0.37
N ASP A 205 -7.86 7.06 -0.83
CA ASP A 205 -6.61 6.70 -0.15
C ASP A 205 -5.44 7.63 -0.55
N PHE A 206 -4.29 7.44 0.09
CA PHE A 206 -3.13 8.31 -0.05
C PHE A 206 -2.06 7.71 -0.96
N SER A 207 -1.59 8.51 -1.91
CA SER A 207 -0.34 8.27 -2.63
C SER A 207 0.45 9.57 -2.76
N PRO A 208 1.77 9.55 -2.51
CA PRO A 208 2.64 10.72 -2.68
C PRO A 208 3.06 10.95 -4.14
N LEU A 209 2.78 10.01 -5.04
CA LEU A 209 3.27 10.03 -6.42
C LEU A 209 2.57 11.10 -7.26
N ARG A 210 3.29 11.62 -8.26
CA ARG A 210 2.90 12.77 -9.09
C ARG A 210 1.55 12.56 -9.80
N LEU A 211 1.33 11.41 -10.44
CA LEU A 211 0.10 11.12 -11.18
C LEU A 211 -1.14 10.98 -10.27
N PRO A 212 -1.14 10.13 -9.21
CA PRO A 212 -2.26 10.09 -8.27
C PRO A 212 -2.58 11.45 -7.63
N ARG A 213 -1.55 12.24 -7.29
CA ARG A 213 -1.76 13.60 -6.75
C ARG A 213 -2.39 14.53 -7.77
N LYS A 214 -1.99 14.43 -9.05
CA LYS A 214 -2.62 15.21 -10.13
C LYS A 214 -4.09 14.83 -10.28
N TRP A 215 -4.42 13.54 -10.38
CA TRP A 215 -5.83 13.09 -10.47
C TRP A 215 -6.67 13.57 -9.30
N LEU A 216 -6.09 13.58 -8.10
CA LEU A 216 -6.78 14.08 -6.91
C LEU A 216 -7.05 15.59 -6.97
N THR A 217 -6.07 16.38 -7.43
CA THR A 217 -6.27 17.81 -7.66
C THR A 217 -7.36 18.04 -8.71
N ASP A 218 -7.26 17.38 -9.86
CA ASP A 218 -8.22 17.50 -10.97
C ASP A 218 -9.63 17.08 -10.51
N LEU A 219 -9.76 16.00 -9.72
CA LEU A 219 -11.04 15.57 -9.16
C LEU A 219 -11.61 16.64 -8.22
N THR A 220 -10.77 17.25 -7.38
CA THR A 220 -11.21 18.32 -6.47
C THR A 220 -11.85 19.49 -7.23
N GLU A 221 -11.34 19.80 -8.43
CA GLU A 221 -11.86 20.84 -9.31
C GLU A 221 -13.14 20.40 -10.05
N ASN A 222 -13.25 19.11 -10.38
CA ASN A 222 -14.35 18.54 -11.15
C ASN A 222 -15.56 18.10 -10.31
N LEU A 223 -15.43 18.01 -8.99
CA LEU A 223 -16.53 17.62 -8.10
C LEU A 223 -17.54 18.76 -7.92
N PRO A 224 -18.84 18.45 -7.75
CA PRO A 224 -19.80 19.44 -7.31
C PRO A 224 -19.35 20.10 -6.00
N LYS A 225 -19.53 21.43 -5.87
CA LYS A 225 -19.01 22.21 -4.74
C LYS A 225 -19.54 21.78 -3.36
N ASN A 226 -20.66 21.07 -3.34
CA ASN A 226 -21.34 20.55 -2.16
C ASN A 226 -20.95 19.10 -1.81
N VAL A 227 -20.04 18.47 -2.54
CA VAL A 227 -19.59 17.10 -2.27
C VAL A 227 -18.26 17.14 -1.51
N GLY A 228 -18.24 16.67 -0.27
CA GLY A 228 -17.02 16.64 0.53
C GLY A 228 -15.99 15.63 -0.02
N LEU A 229 -14.72 16.02 -0.13
CA LEU A 229 -13.63 15.14 -0.56
C LEU A 229 -12.61 14.94 0.56
N CYS A 230 -12.56 13.74 1.10
CA CYS A 230 -11.64 13.34 2.16
C CYS A 230 -10.55 12.42 1.61
N GLN A 231 -9.31 12.62 2.04
CA GLN A 231 -8.22 11.67 1.81
C GLN A 231 -7.76 11.05 3.12
N VAL A 232 -7.51 9.73 3.10
CA VAL A 232 -7.08 8.95 4.26
C VAL A 232 -5.76 8.27 3.98
N ASP A 233 -4.77 8.44 4.87
CA ASP A 233 -3.55 7.63 4.79
C ASP A 233 -3.83 6.23 5.36
N THR A 234 -3.97 5.30 4.42
CA THR A 234 -4.25 3.88 4.64
C THR A 234 -3.02 3.01 4.49
N HIS A 235 -2.02 3.51 3.77
CA HIS A 235 -0.84 2.75 3.41
C HIS A 235 0.18 2.76 4.54
N ASN A 236 0.42 3.95 5.12
CA ASN A 236 1.38 4.14 6.19
C ASN A 236 0.75 3.84 7.56
N ILE A 237 1.54 3.32 8.50
CA ILE A 237 1.08 3.12 9.88
C ILE A 237 0.81 4.49 10.47
N VAL A 238 1.80 5.40 10.40
CA VAL A 238 1.67 6.80 10.80
C VAL A 238 1.44 7.63 9.53
N PRO A 239 0.35 8.42 9.43
CA PRO A 239 0.07 9.20 8.24
C PRO A 239 1.25 10.07 7.83
N CYS A 240 1.58 10.11 6.53
CA CYS A 240 2.79 10.76 6.00
C CYS A 240 2.93 12.22 6.46
N TRP A 241 1.83 12.97 6.50
CA TRP A 241 1.79 14.38 6.95
C TRP A 241 1.81 14.55 8.48
N ILE A 242 1.62 13.48 9.25
CA ILE A 242 1.77 13.46 10.71
C ILE A 242 3.19 13.05 11.11
N THR A 243 3.80 12.13 10.37
CA THR A 243 5.15 11.62 10.65
C THR A 243 6.20 12.72 10.64
N SER A 244 6.16 13.62 9.66
CA SER A 244 7.06 14.77 9.58
C SER A 244 6.42 15.88 8.76
N GLU A 245 6.72 17.15 9.08
CA GLU A 245 6.27 18.32 8.33
C GLU A 245 7.21 18.68 7.16
N LYS A 246 8.29 17.91 6.97
CA LYS A 246 9.31 18.13 5.94
C LYS A 246 9.91 16.82 5.43
N GLN A 247 10.67 16.93 4.33
CA GLN A 247 11.55 15.88 3.85
C GLN A 247 12.60 15.53 4.92
N GLU A 248 12.68 14.25 5.28
CA GLU A 248 13.69 13.73 6.20
C GLU A 248 14.98 13.37 5.48
N TYR A 249 16.12 13.60 6.15
CA TYR A 249 17.42 13.35 5.53
C TYR A 249 17.69 11.84 5.36
N GLY A 250 17.25 11.02 6.30
CA GLY A 250 17.40 9.57 6.19
C GLY A 250 16.75 8.82 7.33
N ALA A 251 16.93 7.50 7.33
CA ALA A 251 16.28 6.60 8.29
C ALA A 251 16.53 7.00 9.75
N ARG A 252 17.73 7.51 10.08
CA ARG A 252 18.06 7.99 11.43
C ARG A 252 17.13 9.09 11.93
N THR A 253 16.73 10.03 11.08
CA THR A 253 15.97 11.21 11.50
C THR A 253 14.46 10.93 11.56
N ILE A 254 13.93 10.14 10.61
CA ILE A 254 12.51 9.78 10.61
C ILE A 254 12.16 8.71 11.66
N ARG A 255 13.09 7.80 12.00
CA ARG A 255 12.83 6.66 12.89
C ARG A 255 12.25 7.07 14.23
N ASN A 256 12.85 8.08 14.87
CA ASN A 256 12.39 8.56 16.17
C ASN A 256 10.99 9.19 16.08
N LYS A 257 10.66 9.84 14.95
CA LYS A 257 9.34 10.45 14.72
C LYS A 257 8.26 9.39 14.53
N ILE A 258 8.56 8.33 13.77
CA ILE A 258 7.64 7.20 13.60
C ILE A 258 7.45 6.47 14.94
N HIS A 259 8.54 6.15 15.65
CA HIS A 259 8.45 5.41 16.92
C HIS A 259 7.68 6.17 18.00
N SER A 260 7.82 7.49 18.10
CA SER A 260 7.07 8.30 19.09
C SER A 260 5.56 8.31 18.82
N GLN A 261 5.13 8.03 17.58
CA GLN A 261 3.72 7.95 17.19
C GLN A 261 3.19 6.51 17.14
N MET A 262 4.06 5.50 17.22
CA MET A 262 3.70 4.10 17.01
C MET A 262 2.57 3.63 17.94
N CYS A 263 2.60 4.02 19.22
CA CYS A 263 1.54 3.66 20.18
C CYS A 263 0.16 4.26 19.84
N ASN A 264 0.13 5.39 19.12
CA ASN A 264 -1.11 6.08 18.74
C ASN A 264 -1.72 5.55 17.43
N PHE A 265 -0.93 4.87 16.61
CA PHE A 265 -1.32 4.52 15.24
C PHE A 265 -1.20 3.02 14.93
N LEU A 266 -0.29 2.27 15.55
CA LEU A 266 -0.22 0.82 15.44
C LEU A 266 -1.25 0.17 16.36
N THR A 267 -2.51 0.41 16.04
CA THR A 267 -3.66 -0.21 16.69
C THR A 267 -4.10 -1.44 15.90
N GLU A 268 -4.98 -2.23 16.49
CA GLU A 268 -5.75 -3.22 15.73
C GLU A 268 -6.80 -2.51 14.84
N PHE A 269 -7.39 -3.23 13.89
CA PHE A 269 -8.42 -2.74 12.98
C PHE A 269 -9.80 -3.26 13.40
N PRO A 270 -10.86 -2.42 13.41
CA PRO A 270 -12.22 -2.94 13.45
C PRO A 270 -12.58 -3.61 12.11
N PRO A 271 -13.59 -4.50 12.08
CA PRO A 271 -14.05 -5.09 10.82
C PRO A 271 -14.81 -4.06 9.98
N VAL A 272 -14.66 -4.13 8.65
CA VAL A 272 -15.69 -3.64 7.73
C VAL A 272 -16.85 -4.62 7.82
N ILE A 273 -18.03 -4.10 8.15
CA ILE A 273 -19.22 -4.91 8.34
C ILE A 273 -20.10 -4.93 7.10
N LYS A 274 -21.08 -5.83 7.08
CA LYS A 274 -22.17 -5.79 6.12
C LYS A 274 -22.89 -4.45 6.24
N HIS A 275 -23.01 -3.72 5.14
CA HIS A 275 -23.57 -2.37 5.13
C HIS A 275 -25.09 -2.44 5.22
N PRO A 276 -25.73 -1.77 6.20
CA PRO A 276 -27.15 -1.93 6.48
C PRO A 276 -28.06 -1.02 5.63
N HIS A 277 -27.49 -0.12 4.82
CA HIS A 277 -28.25 0.82 4.01
C HIS A 277 -28.13 0.47 2.53
N GLU A 278 -29.24 0.02 1.95
CA GLU A 278 -29.30 -0.41 0.55
C GLU A 278 -29.03 0.75 -0.41
N ALA A 279 -28.37 0.44 -1.53
CA ALA A 279 -28.16 1.38 -2.62
C ALA A 279 -29.42 1.49 -3.47
N LYS A 280 -29.84 2.71 -3.82
CA LYS A 280 -30.94 2.91 -4.78
C LYS A 280 -30.57 2.48 -6.19
N THR A 281 -29.29 2.57 -6.52
CA THR A 281 -28.72 2.17 -7.81
C THR A 281 -27.64 1.14 -7.57
N GLU A 282 -27.87 -0.08 -8.04
CA GLU A 282 -26.90 -1.16 -7.96
C GLU A 282 -25.76 -0.96 -8.98
N ALA A 283 -24.57 -1.44 -8.63
CA ALA A 283 -23.45 -1.50 -9.56
C ALA A 283 -23.75 -2.47 -10.71
N LYS A 284 -23.35 -2.08 -11.93
CA LYS A 284 -23.40 -2.98 -13.08
C LYS A 284 -22.38 -4.10 -12.89
N PRO A 285 -22.69 -5.36 -13.29
CA PRO A 285 -21.70 -6.44 -13.26
C PRO A 285 -20.45 -6.07 -14.04
N THR A 286 -19.28 -6.32 -13.45
CA THR A 286 -18.00 -6.02 -14.10
C THR A 286 -17.70 -7.03 -15.22
N ASP A 287 -17.47 -6.53 -16.44
CA ASP A 287 -16.90 -7.36 -17.51
C ASP A 287 -15.37 -7.36 -17.45
N TRP A 288 -14.84 -8.32 -16.70
CA TRP A 288 -13.41 -8.50 -16.49
C TRP A 288 -12.62 -8.88 -17.76
N ASN A 289 -13.29 -9.33 -18.83
CA ASN A 289 -12.63 -9.77 -20.05
C ASN A 289 -12.38 -8.63 -21.04
N THR A 290 -13.18 -7.56 -20.98
CA THR A 290 -13.14 -6.46 -21.95
C THR A 290 -12.53 -5.19 -21.38
N ILE A 291 -12.33 -5.10 -20.05
CA ILE A 291 -11.78 -3.91 -19.40
C ILE A 291 -10.40 -3.51 -19.95
N ILE A 292 -9.55 -4.47 -20.29
CA ILE A 292 -8.24 -4.22 -20.89
C ILE A 292 -8.09 -5.05 -22.17
N GLY A 293 -8.00 -4.37 -23.31
CA GLY A 293 -7.73 -5.00 -24.60
C GLY A 293 -6.24 -5.33 -24.76
N LYS A 294 -5.93 -6.28 -25.66
CA LYS A 294 -4.53 -6.64 -25.98
C LYS A 294 -3.72 -5.47 -26.53
N SER A 295 -4.35 -4.57 -27.28
CA SER A 295 -3.74 -3.35 -27.82
C SER A 295 -3.35 -2.34 -26.74
N ASP A 296 -3.91 -2.46 -25.54
CA ASP A 296 -3.81 -1.43 -24.52
C ASP A 296 -2.57 -1.66 -23.61
N THR A 297 -1.91 -2.81 -23.70
CA THR A 297 -0.83 -3.18 -22.77
C THR A 297 0.38 -3.80 -23.46
N ASP A 298 1.55 -3.62 -22.87
CA ASP A 298 2.75 -4.34 -23.27
C ASP A 298 2.63 -5.83 -22.91
N GLU A 299 2.44 -6.63 -23.95
CA GLU A 299 2.31 -8.09 -23.89
C GLU A 299 3.67 -8.82 -23.81
N ALA A 300 4.80 -8.14 -23.95
CA ALA A 300 6.11 -8.79 -23.88
C ALA A 300 6.43 -9.28 -22.45
N VAL A 301 5.97 -8.57 -21.43
CA VAL A 301 6.21 -8.92 -20.03
C VAL A 301 5.00 -9.66 -19.46
N LYS A 302 5.14 -11.00 -19.36
CA LYS A 302 4.05 -11.90 -18.94
C LYS A 302 3.85 -11.93 -17.41
N PRO A 303 2.63 -12.28 -16.95
CA PRO A 303 2.36 -12.60 -15.54
C PRO A 303 3.33 -13.65 -14.98
N VAL A 304 3.45 -13.70 -13.65
CA VAL A 304 4.35 -14.63 -12.96
C VAL A 304 3.56 -15.72 -12.25
N ASP A 305 4.10 -16.92 -12.21
CA ASP A 305 3.38 -18.08 -11.64
C ASP A 305 3.48 -18.16 -10.11
N TRP A 306 4.50 -17.55 -9.50
CA TRP A 306 4.78 -17.70 -8.07
C TRP A 306 3.96 -16.77 -7.17
N ALA A 307 3.42 -15.68 -7.72
CA ALA A 307 2.72 -14.64 -6.96
C ALA A 307 1.24 -14.59 -7.33
N LYS A 308 0.39 -15.29 -6.58
CA LYS A 308 -1.06 -15.18 -6.72
C LYS A 308 -1.54 -13.81 -6.19
N PRO A 309 -2.30 -13.01 -6.95
CA PRO A 309 -2.84 -11.73 -6.48
C PRO A 309 -3.97 -11.90 -5.45
N GLY A 310 -4.41 -10.79 -4.87
CA GLY A 310 -5.50 -10.75 -3.89
C GLY A 310 -5.07 -10.78 -2.42
N THR A 311 -5.99 -10.37 -1.54
CA THR A 311 -5.79 -10.23 -0.09
C THR A 311 -5.50 -11.56 0.57
N ALA A 312 -6.24 -12.61 0.21
CA ALA A 312 -6.04 -13.96 0.72
C ALA A 312 -4.62 -14.49 0.47
N ALA A 313 -4.11 -14.29 -0.76
CA ALA A 313 -2.75 -14.71 -1.12
C ALA A 313 -1.67 -13.86 -0.41
N GLY A 314 -1.95 -12.57 -0.16
CA GLY A 314 -1.10 -11.71 0.66
C GLY A 314 -0.97 -12.24 2.09
N HIS A 315 -2.10 -12.62 2.72
CA HIS A 315 -2.09 -13.23 4.05
C HIS A 315 -1.37 -14.57 4.09
N ALA A 316 -1.59 -15.44 3.10
CA ALA A 316 -0.87 -16.73 3.01
C ALA A 316 0.65 -16.52 2.87
N THR A 317 1.07 -15.52 2.09
CA THR A 317 2.49 -15.14 1.94
C THR A 317 3.09 -14.64 3.26
N LEU A 318 2.34 -13.83 4.01
CA LEU A 318 2.73 -13.35 5.34
C LEU A 318 2.83 -14.50 6.34
N GLU A 319 1.88 -15.44 6.31
CA GLU A 319 1.88 -16.62 7.17
C GLU A 319 3.12 -17.49 6.93
N SER A 320 3.37 -17.86 5.67
CA SER A 320 4.57 -18.63 5.30
C SER A 320 5.85 -17.89 5.69
N PHE A 321 5.92 -16.57 5.50
CA PHE A 321 7.06 -15.79 5.97
C PHE A 321 7.27 -15.93 7.48
N CYS A 322 6.22 -15.69 8.28
CA CYS A 322 6.32 -15.73 9.73
C CYS A 322 6.72 -17.11 10.26
N ASN A 323 6.15 -18.18 9.70
CA ASN A 323 6.34 -19.54 10.19
C ASN A 323 7.66 -20.17 9.72
N GLU A 324 8.11 -19.86 8.51
CA GLU A 324 9.23 -20.59 7.90
C GLU A 324 10.52 -19.77 7.83
N ARG A 325 10.42 -18.47 7.54
CA ARG A 325 11.55 -17.66 7.06
C ARG A 325 11.95 -16.52 8.00
N LEU A 326 11.01 -16.00 8.80
CA LEU A 326 11.24 -14.87 9.70
C LEU A 326 12.42 -15.12 10.64
N LYS A 327 12.56 -16.33 11.21
CA LYS A 327 13.69 -16.70 12.06
C LYS A 327 15.08 -16.45 11.43
N HIS A 328 15.18 -16.47 10.11
CA HIS A 328 16.44 -16.27 9.36
C HIS A 328 16.56 -14.86 8.75
N PHE A 329 15.50 -14.05 8.79
CA PHE A 329 15.44 -12.76 8.09
C PHE A 329 16.59 -11.82 8.46
N ALA A 330 16.88 -11.61 9.76
CA ALA A 330 17.94 -10.69 10.18
C ALA A 330 19.32 -11.06 9.63
N THR A 331 19.64 -12.36 9.60
CA THR A 331 20.97 -12.86 9.23
C THR A 331 21.11 -13.10 7.74
N GLU A 332 20.03 -13.44 7.03
CA GLU A 332 20.08 -13.92 5.65
C GLU A 332 19.45 -12.99 4.61
N ARG A 333 18.75 -11.90 4.99
CA ARG A 333 18.09 -10.96 4.04
C ARG A 333 19.02 -10.32 3.00
N ASN A 334 20.34 -10.37 3.22
CA ASN A 334 21.34 -9.82 2.31
C ASN A 334 22.01 -10.90 1.43
N ASP A 335 21.62 -12.17 1.56
CA ASP A 335 22.13 -13.28 0.76
C ASP A 335 21.09 -13.68 -0.29
N PRO A 336 21.27 -13.32 -1.57
CA PRO A 336 20.33 -13.63 -2.65
C PRO A 336 20.24 -15.12 -2.99
N THR A 337 21.09 -15.98 -2.41
CA THR A 337 20.99 -17.44 -2.56
C THR A 337 20.03 -18.07 -1.54
N LYS A 338 19.56 -17.29 -0.55
CA LYS A 338 18.66 -17.72 0.52
C LYS A 338 17.24 -17.22 0.28
N ASN A 339 16.26 -18.10 0.49
CA ASN A 339 14.85 -17.70 0.46
C ASN A 339 14.42 -17.22 1.86
N SER A 340 14.90 -16.05 2.26
CA SER A 340 14.70 -15.56 3.64
C SER A 340 13.93 -14.24 3.72
N LEU A 341 13.59 -13.64 2.57
CA LEU A 341 12.73 -12.46 2.48
C LEU A 341 11.24 -12.82 2.64
N SER A 342 10.41 -11.83 2.98
CA SER A 342 8.96 -12.02 3.09
C SER A 342 8.27 -12.28 1.76
N ASN A 343 8.84 -11.78 0.68
CA ASN A 343 8.24 -11.70 -0.66
C ASN A 343 6.96 -10.85 -0.75
N LEU A 344 6.59 -10.09 0.30
CA LEU A 344 5.32 -9.36 0.36
C LEU A 344 5.23 -8.12 -0.54
N SER A 345 6.33 -7.65 -1.14
CA SER A 345 6.37 -6.37 -1.84
C SER A 345 5.35 -6.22 -2.98
N PRO A 346 4.99 -7.25 -3.80
CA PRO A 346 3.89 -7.12 -4.75
C PRO A 346 2.56 -6.79 -4.08
N TRP A 347 2.18 -7.56 -3.05
CA TRP A 347 0.91 -7.34 -2.33
C TRP A 347 0.88 -6.02 -1.57
N LEU A 348 2.03 -5.57 -1.04
CA LEU A 348 2.13 -4.26 -0.40
C LEU A 348 1.95 -3.14 -1.43
N ARG A 349 2.64 -3.19 -2.57
CA ARG A 349 2.56 -2.17 -3.63
C ARG A 349 1.15 -1.98 -4.18
N PHE A 350 0.44 -3.08 -4.45
CA PHE A 350 -0.96 -3.02 -4.89
C PHE A 350 -1.95 -2.80 -3.73
N GLY A 351 -1.48 -2.80 -2.49
CA GLY A 351 -2.35 -2.63 -1.33
C GLY A 351 -3.29 -3.81 -1.08
N HIS A 352 -2.99 -5.00 -1.60
CA HIS A 352 -3.70 -6.24 -1.29
C HIS A 352 -3.52 -6.66 0.18
N ILE A 353 -2.45 -6.20 0.84
CA ILE A 353 -2.25 -6.42 2.27
C ILE A 353 -1.77 -5.13 2.95
N SER A 354 -2.28 -4.85 4.15
CA SER A 354 -1.85 -3.69 4.93
C SER A 354 -0.44 -3.89 5.49
N PRO A 355 0.48 -2.91 5.33
CA PRO A 355 1.75 -2.90 6.06
C PRO A 355 1.54 -2.96 7.58
N GLN A 356 0.55 -2.22 8.11
CA GLN A 356 0.19 -2.25 9.52
C GLN A 356 -0.22 -3.65 9.99
N ARG A 357 -1.03 -4.37 9.19
CA ARG A 357 -1.39 -5.76 9.47
C ARG A 357 -0.16 -6.67 9.53
N CYS A 358 0.77 -6.52 8.58
CA CYS A 358 2.02 -7.27 8.57
C CYS A 358 2.79 -7.09 9.88
N ILE A 359 2.91 -5.86 10.37
CA ILE A 359 3.60 -5.56 11.64
C ILE A 359 2.87 -6.16 12.84
N LEU A 360 1.54 -6.08 12.91
CA LEU A 360 0.75 -6.67 14.00
C LEU A 360 0.93 -8.19 14.09
N VAL A 361 1.04 -8.87 12.93
CA VAL A 361 1.27 -10.33 12.87
C VAL A 361 2.72 -10.67 13.23
N VAL A 362 3.70 -10.01 12.61
CA VAL A 362 5.14 -10.30 12.83
C VAL A 362 5.53 -10.04 14.29
N LYS A 363 4.96 -9.02 14.94
CA LYS A 363 5.18 -8.75 16.37
C LYS A 363 4.78 -9.89 17.31
N LYS A 364 3.88 -10.79 16.89
CA LYS A 364 3.55 -11.99 17.70
C LYS A 364 4.76 -12.92 17.86
N PHE A 365 5.75 -12.83 16.99
CA PHE A 365 7.00 -13.60 17.02
C PHE A 365 8.15 -12.86 17.72
N GLN A 366 7.90 -11.69 18.32
CA GLN A 366 8.95 -10.86 18.95
C GLN A 366 9.74 -11.62 20.02
N LYS A 367 9.08 -12.46 20.83
CA LYS A 367 9.73 -13.25 21.89
C LYS A 367 10.69 -14.30 21.31
N SER A 368 10.31 -14.94 20.20
CA SER A 368 11.08 -16.04 19.60
C SER A 368 12.16 -15.54 18.63
N HIS A 369 11.91 -14.44 17.92
CA HIS A 369 12.74 -13.98 16.79
C HIS A 369 12.99 -12.47 16.81
N LYS A 370 13.29 -11.91 18.00
CA LYS A 370 13.45 -10.45 18.23
C LYS A 370 14.23 -9.73 17.14
N ASN A 371 15.45 -10.16 16.83
CA ASN A 371 16.31 -9.48 15.87
C ASN A 371 15.70 -9.45 14.46
N SER A 372 15.04 -10.53 14.04
CA SER A 372 14.37 -10.60 12.75
C SER A 372 13.10 -9.77 12.68
N VAL A 373 12.34 -9.72 13.78
CA VAL A 373 11.17 -8.84 13.88
C VAL A 373 11.60 -7.38 13.82
N ASP A 374 12.62 -6.99 14.59
CA ASP A 374 13.13 -5.62 14.62
C ASP A 374 13.69 -5.22 13.23
N ALA A 375 14.41 -6.12 12.56
CA ALA A 375 14.89 -5.91 11.20
C ALA A 375 13.74 -5.79 10.18
N PHE A 376 12.68 -6.59 10.31
CA PHE A 376 11.52 -6.50 9.42
C PHE A 376 10.77 -5.17 9.63
N VAL A 377 10.60 -4.72 10.87
CA VAL A 377 9.99 -3.42 11.19
C VAL A 377 10.80 -2.26 10.62
N GLU A 378 12.14 -2.31 10.71
CA GLU A 378 13.01 -1.28 10.10
C GLU A 378 12.75 -1.17 8.59
N GLU A 379 12.71 -2.29 7.86
CA GLU A 379 12.53 -2.25 6.41
C GLU A 379 11.07 -1.93 6.00
N ALA A 380 10.08 -2.61 6.60
CA ALA A 380 8.67 -2.51 6.22
C ALA A 380 7.97 -1.24 6.76
N VAL A 381 8.57 -0.55 7.74
CA VAL A 381 8.02 0.70 8.30
C VAL A 381 8.99 1.86 8.08
N ILE A 382 10.19 1.80 8.67
CA ILE A 382 11.08 2.97 8.68
C ILE A 382 11.57 3.31 7.26
N ARG A 383 11.99 2.31 6.48
CA ARG A 383 12.43 2.53 5.09
C ARG A 383 11.26 2.83 4.17
N SER A 384 10.15 2.10 4.31
CA SER A 384 8.98 2.29 3.44
C SER A 384 8.31 3.65 3.64
N GLU A 385 8.04 4.06 4.89
CA GLU A 385 7.41 5.35 5.17
C GLU A 385 8.38 6.53 4.91
N LEU A 386 9.70 6.31 4.98
CA LEU A 386 10.69 7.29 4.51
C LEU A 386 10.60 7.50 3.00
N ALA A 387 10.32 6.45 2.23
CA ALA A 387 10.18 6.57 0.80
C ALA A 387 8.94 7.41 0.43
N ASP A 388 7.82 7.16 1.11
CA ASP A 388 6.62 8.00 0.99
C ASP A 388 6.88 9.45 1.39
N ASN A 389 7.61 9.68 2.50
CA ASN A 389 8.04 11.02 2.93
C ASN A 389 8.85 11.73 1.84
N TYR A 390 9.83 11.04 1.24
CA TYR A 390 10.65 11.62 0.19
C TYR A 390 9.82 12.00 -1.03
N CYS A 391 9.01 11.08 -1.58
CA CYS A 391 8.15 11.36 -2.73
C CYS A 391 7.09 12.44 -2.44
N TYR A 392 6.64 12.57 -1.19
CA TYR A 392 5.64 13.57 -0.81
C TYR A 392 6.21 14.99 -0.83
N TYR A 393 7.44 15.17 -0.33
CA TYR A 393 8.07 16.48 -0.16
C TYR A 393 8.97 16.89 -1.34
N GLN A 394 9.59 15.94 -2.03
CA GLN A 394 10.48 16.19 -3.18
C GLN A 394 9.71 16.03 -4.49
N LYS A 395 9.46 17.13 -5.22
CA LYS A 395 8.74 17.09 -6.51
C LYS A 395 9.53 16.40 -7.62
N ASP A 396 10.85 16.47 -7.54
CA ASP A 396 11.82 15.86 -8.46
C ASP A 396 12.30 14.48 -7.97
N TYR A 397 11.42 13.70 -7.33
CA TYR A 397 11.79 12.44 -6.68
C TYR A 397 12.35 11.37 -7.64
N ASP A 398 12.16 11.54 -8.94
CA ASP A 398 12.51 10.60 -10.01
C ASP A 398 13.60 11.14 -10.95
N ASN A 399 14.25 12.26 -10.62
CA ASN A 399 15.34 12.80 -11.43
C ASN A 399 16.50 13.37 -10.57
N ILE A 400 17.62 13.67 -11.22
CA ILE A 400 18.87 14.09 -10.54
C ILE A 400 18.70 15.36 -9.71
N ASN A 401 17.72 16.23 -10.02
CA ASN A 401 17.48 17.46 -9.28
C ASN A 401 16.97 17.19 -7.86
N GLY A 402 16.31 16.04 -7.63
CA GLY A 402 15.83 15.64 -6.32
C GLY A 402 16.91 15.19 -5.35
N ALA A 403 18.13 14.94 -5.84
CA ALA A 403 19.26 14.52 -5.02
C ALA A 403 19.77 15.64 -4.08
N TYR A 404 20.42 15.25 -2.99
CA TYR A 404 21.08 16.22 -2.11
C TYR A 404 22.21 16.95 -2.83
N GLU A 405 22.47 18.19 -2.41
CA GLU A 405 23.48 19.05 -3.03
C GLU A 405 24.88 18.40 -3.06
N TRP A 406 25.28 17.73 -1.98
CA TRP A 406 26.58 17.04 -1.92
C TRP A 406 26.72 15.97 -3.01
N ALA A 407 25.65 15.24 -3.29
CA ALA A 407 25.63 14.16 -4.28
C ALA A 407 25.65 14.73 -5.69
N ARG A 408 24.84 15.77 -5.97
CA ARG A 408 24.83 16.47 -7.27
C ARG A 408 26.20 17.06 -7.59
N ASN A 409 26.82 17.74 -6.62
CA ASN A 409 28.13 18.34 -6.78
C ASN A 409 29.21 17.29 -7.05
N SER A 410 29.20 16.19 -6.29
CA SER A 410 30.16 15.10 -6.48
C SER A 410 29.98 14.43 -7.84
N LEU A 411 28.76 14.08 -8.25
CA LEU A 411 28.49 13.50 -9.56
C LEU A 411 28.87 14.45 -10.71
N LYS A 412 28.66 15.76 -10.54
CA LYS A 412 29.05 16.78 -11.53
C LYS A 412 30.57 16.87 -11.70
N GLN A 413 31.35 16.76 -10.62
CA GLN A 413 32.81 16.77 -10.66
C GLN A 413 33.36 15.60 -11.49
N HIS A 414 32.72 14.43 -11.40
CA HIS A 414 33.12 13.21 -12.11
C HIS A 414 32.42 13.02 -13.47
N ALA A 415 31.67 14.02 -13.96
CA ALA A 415 30.90 13.89 -15.18
C ALA A 415 31.77 13.63 -16.43
N LYS A 416 33.04 14.03 -16.41
CA LYS A 416 34.01 13.85 -17.52
C LYS A 416 34.92 12.63 -17.37
N ASP A 417 34.76 11.86 -16.31
CA ASP A 417 35.58 10.66 -16.10
C ASP A 417 35.35 9.66 -17.22
N LYS A 418 36.41 8.98 -17.68
CA LYS A 418 36.26 7.94 -18.69
C LYS A 418 35.51 6.74 -18.09
N ARG A 419 34.42 6.31 -18.73
CA ARG A 419 33.71 5.06 -18.39
C ARG A 419 34.41 3.90 -19.08
N GLU A 420 34.64 2.82 -18.33
CA GLU A 420 35.24 1.60 -18.89
C GLU A 420 34.27 0.88 -19.84
N TYR A 421 32.98 0.90 -19.50
CA TYR A 421 31.89 0.34 -20.30
C TYR A 421 30.76 1.36 -20.43
N ILE A 422 30.07 1.34 -21.57
CA ILE A 422 28.84 2.08 -21.79
C ILE A 422 27.87 1.11 -22.46
N TYR A 423 26.72 0.88 -21.82
CA TYR A 423 25.67 0.02 -22.36
C TYR A 423 24.43 0.83 -22.73
N SER A 424 23.81 0.46 -23.85
CA SER A 424 22.47 0.94 -24.18
C SER A 424 21.43 0.39 -23.20
N ARG A 425 20.29 1.08 -23.09
CA ARG A 425 19.13 0.58 -22.34
C ARG A 425 18.73 -0.83 -22.76
N LYS A 426 18.83 -1.17 -24.05
CA LYS A 426 18.49 -2.50 -24.59
C LYS A 426 19.47 -3.57 -24.11
N GLU A 427 20.77 -3.28 -24.09
CA GLU A 427 21.77 -4.23 -23.56
C GLU A 427 21.60 -4.47 -22.07
N PHE A 428 21.27 -3.42 -21.31
CA PHE A 428 20.87 -3.57 -19.91
C PHE A 428 19.59 -4.41 -19.79
N GLU A 429 18.54 -4.09 -20.54
CA GLU A 429 17.26 -4.81 -20.50
C GLU A 429 17.41 -6.31 -20.76
N GLU A 430 18.20 -6.67 -21.77
CA GLU A 430 18.46 -8.05 -22.19
C GLU A 430 19.49 -8.78 -21.30
N GLY A 431 20.10 -8.10 -20.32
CA GLY A 431 21.12 -8.72 -19.46
C GLY A 431 22.40 -9.07 -20.21
N LYS A 432 22.87 -8.17 -21.08
CA LYS A 432 24.04 -8.38 -21.97
C LYS A 432 25.23 -7.50 -21.60
N THR A 433 25.59 -7.47 -20.32
CA THR A 433 26.81 -6.79 -19.85
C THR A 433 27.97 -7.77 -19.70
N HIS A 434 29.18 -7.26 -19.47
CA HIS A 434 30.35 -8.08 -19.14
C HIS A 434 30.22 -8.75 -17.76
N ASP A 435 29.38 -8.23 -16.87
CA ASP A 435 29.23 -8.71 -15.51
C ASP A 435 28.11 -9.75 -15.40
N GLN A 436 28.50 -11.01 -15.21
CA GLN A 436 27.56 -12.13 -15.09
C GLN A 436 26.64 -12.04 -13.87
N LEU A 437 27.06 -11.43 -12.76
CA LEU A 437 26.19 -11.21 -11.60
C LEU A 437 25.12 -10.16 -11.92
N TRP A 438 25.51 -9.09 -12.61
CA TRP A 438 24.55 -8.06 -13.04
C TRP A 438 23.51 -8.65 -14.00
N ASN A 439 23.96 -9.42 -15.00
CA ASN A 439 23.08 -10.10 -15.94
C ASN A 439 22.13 -11.08 -15.23
N ALA A 440 22.63 -11.86 -14.26
CA ALA A 440 21.81 -12.77 -13.47
C ALA A 440 20.74 -12.03 -12.66
N ALA A 441 21.07 -10.88 -12.07
CA ALA A 441 20.11 -10.05 -11.35
C ALA A 441 19.02 -9.48 -12.28
N GLN A 442 19.42 -8.99 -13.45
CA GLN A 442 18.47 -8.53 -14.49
C GLN A 442 17.57 -9.66 -14.96
N ILE A 443 18.10 -10.85 -15.22
CA ILE A 443 17.31 -12.02 -15.64
C ILE A 443 16.34 -12.45 -14.55
N GLN A 444 16.73 -12.38 -13.26
CA GLN A 444 15.81 -12.60 -12.15
C GLN A 444 14.63 -11.62 -12.23
N LEU A 445 14.90 -10.32 -12.40
CA LEU A 445 13.87 -9.31 -12.52
C LEU A 445 12.91 -9.60 -13.69
N VAL A 446 13.46 -9.88 -14.87
CA VAL A 446 12.67 -10.16 -16.07
C VAL A 446 11.78 -11.40 -15.87
N LYS A 447 12.33 -12.51 -15.35
CA LYS A 447 11.61 -13.78 -15.19
C LYS A 447 10.64 -13.79 -14.03
N GLU A 448 11.05 -13.29 -12.87
CA GLU A 448 10.29 -13.44 -11.63
C GLU A 448 9.49 -12.18 -11.27
N GLY A 449 9.72 -11.06 -11.96
CA GLY A 449 9.09 -9.78 -11.60
C GLY A 449 9.44 -9.27 -10.22
N LYS A 450 10.53 -9.79 -9.62
CA LYS A 450 11.02 -9.39 -8.30
C LYS A 450 12.50 -9.71 -8.16
N MET A 451 13.35 -8.69 -8.24
CA MET A 451 14.77 -8.84 -7.95
C MET A 451 15.02 -8.88 -6.44
N HIS A 452 15.96 -9.72 -6.00
CA HIS A 452 16.38 -9.75 -4.60
C HIS A 452 16.88 -8.38 -4.12
N GLY A 453 16.44 -7.92 -2.95
CA GLY A 453 16.68 -6.54 -2.48
C GLY A 453 18.16 -6.14 -2.42
N PHE A 454 19.04 -7.05 -1.99
CA PHE A 454 20.48 -6.80 -2.01
C PHE A 454 21.01 -6.53 -3.43
N LEU A 455 20.51 -7.26 -4.42
CA LEU A 455 20.95 -7.13 -5.80
C LEU A 455 20.36 -5.91 -6.49
N ARG A 456 19.20 -5.39 -6.07
CA ARG A 456 18.69 -4.10 -6.58
C ARG A 456 19.70 -2.96 -6.36
N MET A 457 20.34 -2.93 -5.19
CA MET A 457 21.41 -1.96 -4.89
C MET A 457 22.62 -2.13 -5.80
N TYR A 458 23.08 -3.37 -5.99
CA TYR A 458 24.20 -3.67 -6.89
C TYR A 458 23.88 -3.26 -8.31
N TRP A 459 22.72 -3.70 -8.78
CA TRP A 459 22.21 -3.51 -10.13
C TRP A 459 22.11 -2.03 -10.52
N ALA A 460 21.45 -1.20 -9.71
CA ALA A 460 21.30 0.22 -10.00
C ALA A 460 22.63 0.99 -9.94
N LYS A 461 23.53 0.59 -9.04
CA LYS A 461 24.88 1.20 -8.96
C LYS A 461 25.73 0.89 -10.19
N LYS A 462 25.58 -0.29 -10.79
CA LYS A 462 26.28 -0.62 -12.03
C LYS A 462 25.70 0.08 -13.26
N ILE A 463 24.40 0.38 -13.26
CA ILE A 463 23.82 1.26 -14.29
C ILE A 463 24.50 2.64 -14.23
N LEU A 464 24.70 3.22 -13.03
CA LEU A 464 25.49 4.46 -12.89
C LEU A 464 26.91 4.32 -13.44
N GLU A 465 27.60 3.22 -13.14
CA GLU A 465 28.99 3.00 -13.58
C GLU A 465 29.12 2.86 -15.10
N TRP A 466 28.09 2.34 -15.77
CA TRP A 466 28.13 1.96 -17.19
C TRP A 466 27.14 2.74 -18.07
N SER A 467 26.74 3.92 -17.63
CA SER A 467 25.97 4.89 -18.43
C SER A 467 26.77 6.17 -18.66
N THR A 468 26.40 6.91 -19.71
CA THR A 468 27.09 8.14 -20.11
C THR A 468 26.97 9.21 -19.04
N THR A 469 25.80 9.32 -18.41
CA THR A 469 25.53 10.32 -17.38
C THR A 469 24.72 9.73 -16.20
N PRO A 470 24.81 10.33 -15.00
CA PRO A 470 23.96 9.93 -13.87
C PRO A 470 22.46 10.09 -14.13
N SER A 471 22.06 11.08 -14.94
CA SER A 471 20.66 11.29 -15.33
C SER A 471 20.16 10.14 -16.20
N GLU A 472 20.92 9.75 -17.22
CA GLU A 472 20.62 8.59 -18.06
C GLU A 472 20.58 7.29 -17.23
N ALA A 473 21.54 7.12 -16.31
CA ALA A 473 21.58 5.96 -15.44
C ALA A 473 20.31 5.84 -14.58
N LEU A 474 19.85 6.95 -14.02
CA LEU A 474 18.64 7.00 -13.21
C LEU A 474 17.39 6.70 -14.06
N GLU A 475 17.29 7.27 -15.25
CA GLU A 475 16.20 7.01 -16.20
C GLU A 475 16.12 5.51 -16.57
N ILE A 476 17.26 4.90 -16.93
CA ILE A 476 17.34 3.47 -17.25
C ILE A 476 16.94 2.62 -16.04
N ALA A 477 17.44 2.95 -14.84
CA ALA A 477 17.12 2.20 -13.63
C ALA A 477 15.62 2.28 -13.28
N ILE A 478 15.00 3.46 -13.38
CA ILE A 478 13.57 3.62 -13.13
C ILE A 478 12.75 2.87 -14.18
N PHE A 479 13.08 3.03 -15.47
CA PHE A 479 12.38 2.35 -16.56
C PHE A 479 12.38 0.82 -16.38
N LEU A 480 13.56 0.23 -16.15
CA LEU A 480 13.67 -1.22 -15.98
C LEU A 480 12.99 -1.70 -14.69
N ASN A 481 13.06 -0.92 -13.60
CA ASN A 481 12.35 -1.25 -12.37
C ASN A 481 10.83 -1.26 -12.60
N ASP A 482 10.28 -0.22 -13.21
CA ASP A 482 8.83 -0.02 -13.36
C ASP A 482 8.22 -0.94 -14.41
N ARG A 483 8.97 -1.28 -15.47
CA ARG A 483 8.53 -2.19 -16.54
C ARG A 483 8.43 -3.66 -16.10
N TYR A 484 9.31 -4.10 -15.22
CA TYR A 484 9.45 -5.53 -14.89
C TYR A 484 9.07 -5.91 -13.45
N SER A 485 9.30 -5.04 -12.46
CA SER A 485 9.04 -5.36 -11.06
C SER A 485 7.55 -5.27 -10.76
N LEU A 486 6.94 -6.33 -10.24
CA LEU A 486 5.58 -6.28 -9.69
C LEU A 486 5.41 -5.25 -8.58
N ASP A 487 6.49 -4.93 -7.87
CA ASP A 487 6.55 -3.89 -6.85
C ASP A 487 7.14 -2.55 -7.35
N GLY A 488 7.16 -2.34 -8.67
CA GLY A 488 7.59 -1.10 -9.33
C GLY A 488 6.49 -0.03 -9.37
N MET A 489 6.82 1.12 -9.96
CA MET A 489 5.97 2.33 -10.00
C MET A 489 5.47 2.71 -8.58
N ASP A 490 6.37 2.62 -7.61
CA ASP A 490 6.11 2.84 -6.19
C ASP A 490 7.18 3.76 -5.59
N SER A 491 6.84 4.46 -4.52
CA SER A 491 7.77 5.31 -3.78
C SER A 491 9.06 4.58 -3.40
N ASN A 492 8.97 3.31 -3.00
CA ASN A 492 10.14 2.49 -2.69
C ASN A 492 11.03 2.24 -3.92
N GLY A 493 10.44 2.12 -5.11
CA GLY A 493 11.15 1.95 -6.38
C GLY A 493 11.97 3.19 -6.74
N TYR A 494 11.32 4.36 -6.76
CA TYR A 494 11.98 5.64 -7.03
C TYR A 494 13.09 5.91 -6.01
N VAL A 495 12.80 5.73 -4.72
CA VAL A 495 13.77 5.99 -3.64
C VAL A 495 14.90 4.97 -3.64
N GLY A 496 14.65 3.72 -4.01
CA GLY A 496 15.70 2.70 -4.17
C GLY A 496 16.67 3.05 -5.31
N CYS A 497 16.16 3.52 -6.45
CA CYS A 497 16.98 3.99 -7.56
C CYS A 497 17.77 5.26 -7.17
N MET A 498 17.11 6.24 -6.56
CA MET A 498 17.75 7.47 -6.08
C MET A 498 18.78 7.21 -4.98
N TRP A 499 18.55 6.25 -4.07
CA TRP A 499 19.54 5.87 -3.05
C TRP A 499 20.78 5.28 -3.72
N SER A 500 20.57 4.47 -4.75
CA SER A 500 21.64 3.75 -5.46
C SER A 500 22.48 4.67 -6.33
N VAL A 501 21.83 5.52 -7.14
CA VAL A 501 22.46 6.37 -8.16
C VAL A 501 22.82 7.76 -7.59
N CYS A 502 21.98 8.31 -6.73
CA CYS A 502 22.06 9.69 -6.27
C CYS A 502 22.35 9.84 -4.77
N GLY A 503 22.51 8.73 -4.03
CA GLY A 503 22.89 8.76 -2.61
C GLY A 503 21.87 9.40 -1.67
N ILE A 504 20.59 9.51 -2.07
CA ILE A 504 19.56 9.99 -1.12
C ILE A 504 19.47 9.04 0.06
N HIS A 505 19.23 9.58 1.25
CA HIS A 505 19.21 8.82 2.52
C HIS A 505 20.48 8.04 2.86
N ASP A 506 21.58 8.28 2.13
CA ASP A 506 22.92 7.78 2.43
C ASP A 506 23.85 8.95 2.78
N MET A 507 25.04 8.62 3.26
CA MET A 507 26.15 9.56 3.44
C MET A 507 27.12 9.52 2.25
N GLY A 508 28.01 10.51 2.18
CA GLY A 508 29.15 10.46 1.26
C GLY A 508 30.17 9.39 1.67
N TRP A 509 30.71 8.69 0.68
CA TRP A 509 31.74 7.66 0.82
C TRP A 509 33.08 8.15 0.23
N ALA A 510 34.12 7.31 0.36
CA ALA A 510 35.42 7.56 -0.25
C ALA A 510 35.26 7.84 -1.75
N GLU A 511 35.87 8.94 -2.20
CA GLU A 511 35.75 9.44 -3.56
C GLU A 511 36.38 8.50 -4.58
N ARG A 512 35.70 8.27 -5.70
CA ARG A 512 36.11 7.37 -6.78
C ARG A 512 35.76 7.97 -8.13
N GLN A 513 36.52 7.60 -9.16
CA GLN A 513 36.14 7.94 -10.52
C GLN A 513 34.71 7.46 -10.82
N ILE A 514 34.00 8.23 -11.64
CA ILE A 514 32.59 8.06 -12.05
C ILE A 514 31.60 8.28 -10.89
N PHE A 515 31.76 7.59 -9.77
CA PHE A 515 30.83 7.65 -8.63
C PHE A 515 30.95 8.93 -7.79
N GLY A 516 32.12 9.57 -7.81
CA GLY A 516 32.48 10.51 -6.76
C GLY A 516 32.30 9.87 -5.39
N LYS A 517 31.47 10.50 -4.55
CA LYS A 517 31.20 10.07 -3.17
C LYS A 517 29.95 9.20 -3.03
N ILE A 518 29.31 8.79 -4.13
CA ILE A 518 28.22 7.82 -4.07
C ILE A 518 28.76 6.46 -3.61
N ARG A 519 28.03 5.77 -2.73
CA ARG A 519 28.44 4.45 -2.22
C ARG A 519 28.72 3.49 -3.36
N TYR A 520 29.93 2.93 -3.40
CA TYR A 520 30.34 1.96 -4.39
C TYR A 520 30.01 0.52 -3.98
N MET A 521 29.63 -0.32 -4.96
CA MET A 521 29.51 -1.77 -4.81
C MET A 521 30.21 -2.45 -6.00
N ASN A 522 30.96 -3.52 -5.73
CA ASN A 522 31.64 -4.29 -6.77
C ASN A 522 31.44 -5.80 -6.62
N PHE A 523 31.73 -6.50 -7.71
CA PHE A 523 31.60 -7.94 -7.83
C PHE A 523 32.37 -8.70 -6.74
N ASN A 524 33.65 -8.34 -6.52
CA ASN A 524 34.48 -8.95 -5.47
C ASN A 524 33.94 -8.70 -4.05
N GLY A 525 33.30 -7.56 -3.82
CA GLY A 525 32.58 -7.27 -2.58
C GLY A 525 31.35 -8.14 -2.37
N CYS A 526 30.64 -8.49 -3.45
CA CYS A 526 29.53 -9.45 -3.41
C CYS A 526 30.03 -10.88 -3.16
N LYS A 527 31.13 -11.30 -3.80
CA LYS A 527 31.77 -12.61 -3.58
C LYS A 527 32.17 -12.86 -2.12
N ARG A 528 32.53 -11.81 -1.38
CA ARG A 528 32.83 -11.91 0.06
C ARG A 528 31.59 -12.04 0.95
N LYS A 529 30.39 -11.78 0.43
CA LYS A 529 29.14 -11.72 1.20
C LYS A 529 28.22 -12.92 0.97
N PHE A 530 28.22 -13.50 -0.23
CA PHE A 530 27.40 -14.65 -0.58
C PHE A 530 28.00 -15.43 -1.75
N ASP A 531 27.44 -16.61 -2.03
CA ASP A 531 27.85 -17.44 -3.16
C ASP A 531 27.33 -16.89 -4.50
N VAL A 532 28.12 -15.98 -5.06
CA VAL A 532 27.85 -15.33 -6.35
C VAL A 532 27.71 -16.34 -7.48
N ASN A 533 28.53 -17.40 -7.50
CA ASN A 533 28.50 -18.40 -8.56
C ASN A 533 27.20 -19.20 -8.54
N ARG A 534 26.74 -19.60 -7.34
CA ARG A 534 25.45 -20.27 -7.17
C ARG A 534 24.29 -19.39 -7.65
N PHE A 535 24.31 -18.09 -7.35
CA PHE A 535 23.29 -17.17 -7.85
C PHE A 535 23.31 -17.06 -9.39
N ILE A 536 24.51 -16.88 -9.98
CA ILE A 536 24.68 -16.81 -11.44
C ILE A 536 24.18 -18.10 -12.11
N MET A 537 24.53 -19.27 -11.60
CA MET A 537 24.10 -20.55 -12.16
C MET A 537 22.57 -20.69 -12.19
N ARG A 538 21.86 -20.12 -11.21
CA ARG A 538 20.39 -20.14 -11.16
C ARG A 538 19.73 -19.35 -12.29
N TYR A 539 20.37 -18.26 -12.72
CA TYR A 539 19.82 -17.33 -13.71
C TYR A 539 20.65 -17.24 -14.99
N LYS A 540 21.55 -18.19 -15.25
CA LYS A 540 22.36 -18.23 -16.46
C LYS A 540 21.44 -18.23 -17.69
N SER A 541 21.67 -17.31 -18.63
CA SER A 541 21.02 -17.37 -19.94
C SER A 541 21.43 -18.68 -20.62
N LYS A 542 20.47 -19.42 -21.17
CA LYS A 542 20.77 -20.60 -22.00
C LYS A 542 21.51 -20.18 -23.25
#